data_AF-A0A3L7VWV0-F1
#
_entry.id   AF-A0A3L7VWV0-F1
#
_cell.length_a   1.000
_cell.length_b   1.000
_cell.length_c   1.000
_cell.angle_alpha   90.00
_cell.angle_beta   90.00
_cell.angle_gamma   90.00
#
_symmetry.space_group_name_H-M   'P 1'
#
loop_
_entity.id
_entity.type
_entity.pdbx_description
1 polymer ?
#
loop_
_entity_poly.entity_id
_entity_poly.type
_entity_poly.pdbx_seq_one_letter_code
_entity_poly.pdbx_strand_id
1 'polypeptide(L)'
;MISPEGCAAILFRTSEKAPAAARALRITAPEQVALGVVDGIIAEPETLSAESTVTLARAMWEKVSATFDELESMSDLNALLDARYARYRAYGAFDEAAPTKKGLVGAIRSILGMDRDKVPAGVNDEWLDEIERNSAGA
;
A
#
# COMPACT_ATOMS: atom_id res chain seq x y z
N MET A 1 4.34 0.66 -7.62
CA MET A 1 3.55 -0.51 -8.05
C MET A 1 4.37 -1.32 -9.04
N ILE A 2 4.22 -2.65 -9.01
CA ILE A 2 4.93 -3.62 -9.86
C ILE A 2 3.91 -4.61 -10.41
N SER A 3 4.14 -5.17 -11.60
CA SER A 3 3.26 -6.24 -12.10
C SER A 3 3.36 -7.49 -11.21
N PRO A 4 2.33 -8.36 -11.18
CA PRO A 4 2.40 -9.62 -10.44
C PRO A 4 3.58 -10.50 -10.85
N GLU A 5 3.94 -10.51 -12.14
CA GLU A 5 5.08 -11.27 -12.67
C GLU A 5 6.40 -10.72 -12.14
N GLY A 6 6.56 -9.39 -12.12
CA GLY A 6 7.73 -8.74 -11.56
C GLY A 6 7.85 -8.95 -10.05
N CYS A 7 6.73 -8.86 -9.33
CA CYS A 7 6.66 -9.17 -7.90
C CYS A 7 7.10 -10.62 -7.64
N ALA A 8 6.61 -11.55 -8.46
CA ALA A 8 6.96 -12.95 -8.32
C ALA A 8 8.44 -13.24 -8.63
N ALA A 9 8.99 -12.62 -9.69
CA ALA A 9 10.39 -12.75 -10.03
C ALA A 9 11.31 -12.22 -8.91
N ILE A 10 10.94 -11.11 -8.25
CA ILE A 10 11.74 -10.54 -7.16
C ILE A 10 11.61 -11.36 -5.88
N LEU A 11 10.39 -11.64 -5.43
CA LEU A 11 10.15 -12.28 -4.13
C LEU A 11 10.36 -13.80 -4.17
N PHE A 12 10.09 -14.45 -5.30
CA PHE A 12 10.13 -15.90 -5.44
C PHE A 12 11.16 -16.42 -6.43
N ARG A 13 11.94 -15.53 -7.09
CA ARG A 13 12.92 -15.91 -8.13
C ARG A 13 12.31 -16.68 -9.31
N THR A 14 11.00 -16.58 -9.51
CA THR A 14 10.28 -17.20 -10.63
C THR A 14 9.02 -16.42 -10.97
N SER A 15 8.69 -16.30 -12.25
CA SER A 15 7.46 -15.68 -12.73
C SER A 15 6.23 -16.58 -12.58
N GLU A 16 6.42 -17.89 -12.40
CA GLU A 16 5.33 -18.86 -12.29
C GLU A 16 4.41 -18.60 -11.08
N LYS A 17 4.92 -17.91 -10.05
CA LYS A 17 4.15 -17.53 -8.87
C LYS A 17 3.36 -16.23 -9.04
N ALA A 18 3.24 -15.69 -10.25
CA ALA A 18 2.43 -14.50 -10.54
C ALA A 18 0.99 -14.58 -10.01
N PRO A 19 0.24 -15.70 -10.09
CA PRO A 19 -1.10 -15.77 -9.53
C PRO A 19 -1.14 -15.62 -8.00
N ALA A 20 -0.12 -16.13 -7.30
CA ALA A 20 0.00 -15.96 -5.84
C ALA A 20 0.37 -14.52 -5.48
N ALA A 21 1.29 -13.92 -6.25
CA ALA A 21 1.66 -12.52 -6.08
C ALA A 21 0.48 -11.57 -6.34
N ALA A 22 -0.33 -11.80 -7.39
CA ALA A 22 -1.52 -10.99 -7.69
C ALA A 22 -2.51 -10.98 -6.53
N ARG A 23 -2.78 -12.16 -5.92
CA ARG A 23 -3.64 -12.27 -4.74
C ARG A 23 -3.07 -11.55 -3.52
N ALA A 24 -1.76 -11.68 -3.28
CA ALA A 24 -1.10 -11.00 -2.17
C ALA A 24 -1.09 -9.46 -2.34
N LEU A 25 -0.97 -8.99 -3.58
CA LEU A 25 -1.00 -7.57 -3.93
C LEU A 25 -2.41 -6.96 -3.90
N ARG A 26 -3.47 -7.78 -3.83
CA ARG A 26 -4.88 -7.35 -3.75
C ARG A 26 -5.28 -6.33 -4.84
N ILE A 27 -4.92 -6.63 -6.10
CA ILE A 27 -5.02 -5.67 -7.22
C ILE A 27 -6.42 -5.59 -7.86
N THR A 28 -7.40 -6.37 -7.40
CA THR A 28 -8.73 -6.38 -8.02
C THR A 28 -9.59 -5.19 -7.59
N ALA A 29 -10.54 -4.77 -8.43
CA ALA A 29 -11.38 -3.62 -8.13
C ALA A 29 -12.17 -3.74 -6.79
N PRO A 30 -12.78 -4.88 -6.45
CA PRO A 30 -13.44 -5.06 -5.14
C PRO A 30 -12.48 -4.91 -3.95
N GLU A 31 -11.24 -5.40 -4.09
CA GLU A 31 -10.24 -5.26 -3.04
C GLU A 31 -9.79 -3.81 -2.87
N GLN A 32 -9.62 -3.08 -3.97
CA GLN A 32 -9.25 -1.66 -3.92
C GLN A 32 -10.36 -0.78 -3.32
N VAL A 33 -11.64 -1.12 -3.56
CA VAL A 33 -12.77 -0.50 -2.85
C VAL A 33 -12.72 -0.83 -1.36
N ALA A 34 -12.49 -2.10 -1.00
CA ALA A 34 -12.39 -2.51 0.40
C ALA A 34 -11.20 -1.86 1.13
N LEU A 35 -10.13 -1.51 0.41
CA LEU A 35 -8.99 -0.75 0.91
C LEU A 35 -9.25 0.77 0.97
N GLY A 36 -10.37 1.26 0.42
CA GLY A 36 -10.71 2.68 0.37
C GLY A 36 -9.85 3.52 -0.58
N VAL A 37 -9.13 2.87 -1.50
CA VAL A 37 -8.25 3.56 -2.47
C VAL A 37 -9.04 4.11 -3.65
N VAL A 38 -10.12 3.43 -4.04
CA VAL A 38 -11.03 3.85 -5.12
C VAL A 38 -12.45 4.02 -4.58
N ASP A 39 -13.19 4.99 -5.12
CA ASP A 39 -14.52 5.38 -4.63
C ASP A 39 -15.64 4.43 -5.09
N GLY A 40 -15.41 3.58 -6.09
CA GLY A 40 -16.43 2.67 -6.60
C GLY A 40 -15.98 1.85 -7.81
N ILE A 41 -16.90 1.02 -8.32
CA ILE A 41 -16.66 0.12 -9.45
C ILE A 41 -17.73 0.39 -10.50
N ILE A 42 -17.30 0.52 -11.75
CA ILE A 42 -18.19 0.54 -12.91
C ILE A 42 -18.25 -0.90 -13.42
N ALA A 43 -19.44 -1.51 -13.41
CA ALA A 43 -19.61 -2.89 -13.82
C ALA A 43 -19.40 -3.04 -15.33
N GLU A 44 -18.55 -3.98 -15.71
CA GLU A 44 -18.37 -4.35 -17.11
C GLU A 44 -19.36 -5.46 -17.50
N PRO A 45 -19.88 -5.44 -18.74
CA PRO A 45 -20.69 -6.53 -19.26
C PRO A 45 -19.85 -7.80 -19.41
N GLU A 46 -20.47 -8.97 -19.25
CA GLU A 46 -19.77 -10.28 -19.38
C GLU A 46 -19.09 -10.46 -20.74
N THR A 47 -19.62 -9.84 -21.79
CA THR A 47 -19.02 -9.82 -23.13
C THR A 47 -19.04 -8.42 -23.72
N LEU A 48 -17.92 -8.02 -24.33
CA LEU A 48 -17.80 -6.76 -25.05
C LEU A 48 -18.24 -6.94 -26.49
N SER A 49 -19.34 -6.27 -26.84
CA SER A 49 -19.88 -6.12 -28.19
C SER A 49 -19.95 -4.63 -28.53
N ALA A 50 -20.28 -4.28 -29.77
CA ALA A 50 -20.45 -2.88 -30.14
C ALA A 50 -21.54 -2.19 -29.28
N GLU A 51 -22.64 -2.90 -28.99
CA GLU A 51 -23.73 -2.38 -28.16
C GLU A 51 -23.35 -2.28 -26.67
N SER A 52 -22.71 -3.33 -26.13
CA SER A 52 -22.34 -3.32 -24.70
C SER A 52 -21.20 -2.35 -24.42
N THR A 53 -20.34 -2.07 -25.41
CA THR A 53 -19.32 -1.00 -25.35
C THR A 53 -19.98 0.38 -25.24
N VAL A 54 -21.02 0.67 -26.03
CA VAL A 54 -21.76 1.94 -25.92
C VAL A 54 -22.43 2.07 -24.56
N THR A 55 -22.98 0.97 -24.03
CA THR A 55 -23.60 0.92 -22.71
C THR A 55 -22.58 1.18 -21.60
N LEU A 56 -21.41 0.54 -21.66
CA LEU A 56 -20.32 0.77 -20.71
C LEU A 56 -19.83 2.23 -20.76
N ALA A 57 -19.64 2.78 -21.96
CA ALA A 57 -19.22 4.18 -22.13
C ALA A 57 -20.24 5.16 -21.53
N ARG A 58 -21.54 4.89 -21.67
CA ARG A 58 -22.60 5.68 -21.01
C ARG A 58 -22.52 5.58 -19.49
N ALA A 59 -22.38 4.38 -18.94
CA ALA A 59 -22.24 4.19 -17.50
C ALA A 59 -21.00 4.91 -16.94
N MET A 60 -19.88 4.90 -17.67
CA MET A 60 -18.69 5.68 -17.33
C MET A 60 -18.96 7.18 -17.34
N TRP A 61 -19.61 7.68 -18.40
CA TRP A 61 -19.97 9.09 -18.52
C TRP A 61 -20.86 9.55 -17.37
N GLU A 62 -21.95 8.83 -17.10
CA GLU A 62 -22.87 9.13 -16.01
C GLU A 62 -22.15 9.19 -14.66
N LYS A 63 -21.28 8.21 -14.37
CA LYS A 63 -20.54 8.17 -13.10
C LYS A 63 -19.54 9.32 -12.97
N VAL A 64 -18.80 9.62 -14.03
CA VAL A 64 -17.81 10.70 -14.05
C VAL A 64 -18.50 12.06 -13.95
N SER A 65 -19.58 12.29 -14.70
CA SER A 65 -20.36 13.52 -14.62
C SER A 65 -20.93 13.75 -13.23
N ALA A 66 -21.58 12.74 -12.63
CA ALA A 66 -22.10 12.87 -11.27
C ALA A 66 -21.00 13.20 -10.24
N THR A 67 -19.83 12.55 -10.35
CA THR A 67 -18.69 12.82 -9.46
C THR A 67 -18.12 14.23 -9.68
N PHE A 68 -18.10 14.70 -10.94
CA PHE A 68 -17.67 16.05 -11.27
C PHE A 68 -18.64 17.10 -10.71
N ASP A 69 -19.95 16.90 -10.87
CA ASP A 69 -20.99 17.79 -10.36
C ASP A 69 -20.91 17.91 -8.82
N GLU A 70 -20.66 16.79 -8.13
CA GLU A 70 -20.43 16.77 -6.67
C GLU A 70 -19.22 17.65 -6.29
N LEU A 71 -18.10 17.53 -6.99
CA LEU A 71 -16.90 18.32 -6.74
C LEU A 71 -17.08 19.81 -7.10
N GLU A 72 -17.76 20.09 -8.20
CA GLU A 72 -18.07 21.46 -8.63
C GLU A 72 -18.98 22.16 -7.61
N SER A 73 -19.92 21.42 -7.00
CA SER A 73 -20.84 21.94 -5.98
C SER A 73 -20.15 22.43 -4.70
N MET A 74 -18.93 21.94 -4.41
CA MET A 74 -18.19 22.36 -3.22
C MET A 74 -17.80 23.86 -3.27
N SER A 75 -17.72 24.47 -4.46
CA SER A 75 -17.51 25.90 -4.79
C SER A 75 -16.30 26.62 -4.17
N ASP A 76 -15.86 26.25 -2.97
CA ASP A 76 -14.66 26.72 -2.29
C ASP A 76 -13.45 25.85 -2.66
N LEU A 77 -12.44 26.51 -3.22
CA LEU A 77 -11.17 25.89 -3.58
C LEU A 77 -10.43 25.32 -2.37
N ASN A 78 -10.46 26.00 -1.22
CA ASN A 78 -9.74 25.54 -0.03
C ASN A 78 -10.36 24.24 0.50
N ALA A 79 -11.68 24.17 0.58
CA ALA A 79 -12.38 22.93 0.94
C ALA A 79 -12.01 21.75 0.02
N LEU A 80 -11.89 21.97 -1.30
CA LEU A 80 -11.46 20.93 -2.25
C LEU A 80 -10.01 20.47 -2.01
N LEU A 81 -9.10 21.40 -1.72
CA LEU A 81 -7.71 21.10 -1.43
C LEU A 81 -7.55 20.34 -0.11
N ASP A 82 -8.27 20.77 0.93
CA ASP A 82 -8.26 20.13 2.24
C ASP A 82 -8.86 18.72 2.17
N ALA A 83 -9.97 18.54 1.46
CA ALA A 83 -10.57 17.22 1.24
C ALA A 83 -9.62 16.27 0.50
N ARG A 84 -8.93 16.76 -0.55
CA ARG A 84 -7.92 16.00 -1.27
C ARG A 84 -6.75 15.62 -0.37
N TYR A 85 -6.25 16.56 0.43
CA TYR A 85 -5.16 16.33 1.36
C TYR A 85 -5.53 15.25 2.39
N ALA A 86 -6.70 15.40 3.02
CA ALA A 86 -7.22 14.45 4.00
C ALA A 86 -7.37 13.04 3.40
N ARG A 87 -7.91 12.93 2.17
CA ARG A 87 -8.04 11.66 1.45
C ARG A 87 -6.70 10.95 1.30
N TYR A 88 -5.67 11.63 0.78
CA TYR A 88 -4.36 11.00 0.60
C TYR A 88 -3.65 10.68 1.92
N ARG A 89 -3.89 11.48 2.98
CA ARG A 89 -3.33 11.21 4.31
C ARG A 89 -4.00 10.06 5.04
N ALA A 90 -5.25 9.76 4.72
CA ALA A 90 -5.95 8.60 5.25
C ALA A 90 -5.46 7.28 4.64
N TYR A 91 -4.72 7.31 3.53
CA TYR A 91 -4.18 6.11 2.92
C TYR A 91 -3.01 5.54 3.72
N GLY A 92 -3.07 4.23 3.96
CA GLY A 92 -2.07 3.48 4.70
C GLY A 92 -2.51 3.16 6.12
N ALA A 93 -2.29 1.93 6.54
CA ALA A 93 -2.46 1.50 7.91
C ALA A 93 -1.06 1.33 8.52
N PHE A 94 -0.74 2.15 9.52
CA PHE A 94 0.51 2.06 10.26
C PHE A 94 0.20 2.11 11.75
N ASP A 95 0.87 1.26 12.51
CA ASP A 95 0.88 1.36 13.95
C ASP A 95 1.95 2.39 14.33
N GLU A 96 1.51 3.60 14.68
CA GLU A 96 2.41 4.57 15.27
C GLU A 96 2.70 4.14 16.71
N ALA A 97 3.92 3.69 16.96
CA ALA A 97 4.40 3.54 18.32
C ALA A 97 4.32 4.91 18.99
N ALA A 98 3.53 5.01 20.07
CA ALA A 98 3.39 6.26 20.82
C ALA A 98 4.79 6.81 21.13
N PRO A 99 5.05 8.12 20.92
CA PRO A 99 6.35 8.69 21.19
C PRO A 99 6.72 8.41 22.65
N THR A 100 7.65 7.49 22.87
CA THR A 100 8.18 7.21 24.21
C THR A 100 8.87 8.50 24.65
N LYS A 101 8.26 9.24 25.58
CA LYS A 101 8.91 10.39 26.21
C LYS A 101 10.16 9.85 26.92
N LYS A 102 11.33 9.96 26.28
CA LYS A 102 12.60 9.66 26.94
C LYS A 102 12.76 10.68 28.06
N GLY A 103 12.74 10.22 29.31
CA GLY A 103 13.12 11.06 30.45
C GLY A 103 14.53 11.62 30.27
N LEU A 104 14.92 12.61 31.07
CA LEU A 104 16.20 13.34 30.95
C LEU A 104 17.43 12.40 30.80
N VAL A 105 17.44 11.31 31.57
CA VAL A 105 18.51 10.28 31.51
C VAL A 105 18.51 9.54 30.17
N GLY A 106 17.33 9.22 29.61
CA GLY A 106 17.20 8.58 28.30
C GLY A 106 17.60 9.49 27.14
N ALA A 107 17.39 10.80 27.27
CA ALA A 107 17.87 11.79 26.30
C ALA A 107 19.40 11.91 26.32
N ILE A 108 20.01 12.01 27.51
CA ILE A 108 21.48 12.06 27.67
C ILE A 108 22.15 10.78 27.16
N ARG A 109 21.58 9.60 27.48
CA ARG A 109 22.09 8.31 26.99
C ARG A 109 22.01 8.20 25.47
N SER A 110 20.96 8.76 24.86
CA SER A 110 20.79 8.82 23.42
C SER A 110 21.79 9.75 22.72
N ILE A 111 22.10 10.89 23.34
CA ILE A 111 23.11 11.85 22.83
C ILE A 111 24.51 11.25 22.89
N LEU A 112 24.81 10.51 23.96
CA LEU A 112 26.11 9.86 24.17
C LEU A 112 26.27 8.52 23.43
N GLY A 113 25.30 8.12 22.61
CA GLY A 113 25.37 6.87 21.83
C GLY A 113 25.37 5.58 22.66
N MET A 114 24.88 5.65 23.90
CA MET A 114 24.91 4.55 24.88
C MET A 114 23.60 3.73 24.92
N ASP A 115 22.80 3.79 23.85
CA ASP A 115 21.48 3.16 23.76
C ASP A 115 21.63 1.68 23.39
N ARG A 116 21.78 0.80 24.41
CA ARG A 116 21.83 -0.67 24.22
C ARG A 116 20.47 -1.25 23.82
N ASP A 117 19.42 -0.44 23.87
CA ASP A 117 18.02 -0.86 23.71
C ASP A 117 17.56 -0.86 22.23
N LYS A 118 18.45 -0.52 21.30
CA LYS A 118 18.20 -0.55 19.83
C LYS A 118 18.65 -1.83 19.14
N VAL A 119 19.15 -2.83 19.88
CA VAL A 119 19.28 -4.19 19.34
C VAL A 119 17.90 -4.83 19.43
N PRO A 120 17.26 -5.20 18.31
CA PRO A 120 15.98 -5.89 18.36
C PRO A 120 16.15 -7.18 19.16
N ALA A 121 15.29 -7.39 20.16
CA ALA A 121 15.19 -8.67 20.88
C ALA A 121 14.73 -9.75 19.88
N GLY A 122 15.69 -10.39 19.20
CA GLY A 122 15.42 -11.30 18.09
C GLY A 122 16.60 -11.51 17.14
N VAL A 123 17.64 -10.67 17.18
CA VAL A 123 18.93 -11.01 16.56
C VAL A 123 19.77 -11.72 17.62
N ASN A 124 19.45 -12.98 17.87
CA ASN A 124 20.42 -13.89 18.46
C ASN A 124 21.48 -14.18 17.37
N ASP A 125 22.73 -14.27 17.79
CA ASP A 125 23.92 -14.50 16.95
C ASP A 125 23.89 -15.81 16.11
N GLU A 126 22.78 -16.58 16.14
CA GLU A 126 22.59 -17.84 15.41
C GLU A 126 22.74 -17.68 13.88
N TRP A 127 22.38 -16.53 13.30
CA TRP A 127 22.48 -16.31 11.85
C TRP A 127 23.94 -16.08 11.38
N LEU A 128 24.83 -15.61 12.24
CA LEU A 128 26.26 -15.46 11.91
C LEU A 128 26.96 -16.83 11.94
N ASP A 129 26.62 -17.68 12.91
CA ASP A 129 27.13 -19.05 13.02
C ASP A 129 26.74 -19.94 11.83
N GLU A 130 25.58 -19.69 11.22
CA GLU A 130 25.08 -20.43 10.06
C GLU A 130 25.75 -20.00 8.74
N ILE A 131 26.18 -18.74 8.64
CA ILE A 131 26.96 -18.24 7.50
C ILE A 131 28.41 -18.76 7.59
N GLU A 132 29.02 -18.76 8.77
CA GLU A 132 30.37 -19.31 8.97
C GLU A 132 30.40 -20.82 8.68
N ARG A 133 29.41 -21.59 9.14
CA ARG A 133 29.27 -23.02 8.80
C ARG A 133 29.14 -23.31 7.31
N ASN A 134 28.37 -22.51 6.57
CA ASN A 134 28.18 -22.71 5.14
C ASN A 134 29.38 -22.22 4.30
N SER A 135 30.20 -21.31 4.83
CA SER A 135 31.42 -20.82 4.17
C SER A 135 32.65 -21.72 4.40
N ALA A 136 32.67 -22.54 5.44
CA ALA A 136 33.76 -23.47 5.76
C ALA A 136 33.66 -24.82 5.01
N GLY A 137 32.67 -25.00 4.14
CA GLY A 137 32.39 -26.23 3.40
C GLY A 137 32.70 -26.20 1.90
N ALA A 138 33.57 -25.29 1.44
CA ALA A 138 34.07 -25.23 0.06
C ALA A 138 35.59 -25.41 0.00
#